data_AF-A0A970LX94-F1
#
_entry.id   AF-A0A970LX94-F1
#
_cell.length_a   1.000
_cell.length_b   1.000
_cell.length_c   1.000
_cell.angle_alpha   90.00
_cell.angle_beta   90.00
_cell.angle_gamma   90.00
#
_symmetry.space_group_name_H-M   'P 1'
#
loop_
_entity.id
_entity.type
_entity.pdbx_description
1 polymer ?
#
loop_
_entity_poly.entity_id
_entity_poly.type
_entity_poly.pdbx_seq_one_letter_code
_entity_poly.pdbx_strand_id
1 'polypeptide(L)'
;KWIEVGCPDEDKVKKASARCKQVAIIAYGSSVDEWYKRNSKIKSLNNVEVWQLSAASTEAIQALCERTMQLQLNVMDGEWTLIGDQAQAQIEWTQLQ
;
A
#
# COMPACT_ATOMS: atom_id res chain seq x y z
N LYS A 1 -4.19 12.96 7.19
CA LYS A 1 -4.28 11.50 6.92
C LYS A 1 -2.93 10.90 7.30
N TRP A 2 -2.90 9.66 7.81
CA TRP A 2 -1.67 8.90 8.05
C TRP A 2 -1.54 7.83 6.95
N ILE A 3 -0.32 7.62 6.44
CA ILE A 3 -0.03 6.53 5.51
C ILE A 3 1.04 5.67 6.18
N GLU A 4 0.76 4.38 6.29
CA GLU A 4 1.68 3.37 6.81
C GLU A 4 1.98 2.36 5.71
N VAL A 5 3.21 1.84 5.68
CA VAL A 5 3.65 0.89 4.65
C VAL A 5 4.07 -0.43 5.28
N GLY A 6 3.83 -1.55 4.58
CA GLY A 6 4.19 -2.89 5.00
C GLY A 6 3.14 -3.55 5.92
N CYS A 7 3.61 -4.36 6.88
CA CYS A 7 2.78 -5.11 7.83
C CYS A 7 2.98 -4.57 9.26
N PRO A 8 2.40 -3.41 9.63
CA PRO A 8 2.62 -2.78 10.93
C PRO A 8 1.94 -3.51 12.09
N ASP A 9 2.49 -3.39 13.30
CA ASP A 9 1.86 -3.89 14.51
C ASP A 9 0.55 -3.16 14.85
N GLU A 10 -0.40 -3.87 15.49
CA GLU A 10 -1.71 -3.30 15.89
C GLU A 10 -1.59 -2.00 16.70
N ASP A 11 -0.64 -1.94 17.63
CA ASP A 11 -0.48 -0.78 18.52
C ASP A 11 -0.06 0.48 17.77
N LYS A 12 0.76 0.32 16.72
CA LYS A 12 1.15 1.42 15.83
C LYS A 12 -0.07 1.95 15.07
N VAL A 13 -0.87 1.05 14.51
CA VAL A 13 -2.08 1.39 13.75
C VAL A 13 -3.12 2.06 14.65
N LYS A 14 -3.36 1.54 15.84
CA LYS A 14 -4.27 2.15 16.83
C LYS A 14 -3.84 3.56 17.21
N LYS A 15 -2.54 3.76 17.46
CA LYS A 15 -2.00 5.08 17.80
C LYS A 15 -2.18 6.07 16.65
N ALA A 16 -1.98 5.64 15.41
CA ALA A 16 -2.24 6.46 14.22
C ALA A 16 -3.73 6.78 14.06
N SER A 17 -4.60 5.76 14.20
CA SER A 17 -6.07 5.88 14.11
C SER A 17 -6.63 6.85 15.14
N ALA A 18 -6.14 6.83 16.39
CA ALA A 18 -6.57 7.76 17.44
C ALA A 18 -6.13 9.22 17.19
N ARG A 19 -5.06 9.43 16.40
CA ARG A 19 -4.47 10.77 16.16
C ARG A 19 -4.88 11.38 14.83
N CYS A 20 -5.40 10.58 13.89
CA CYS A 20 -5.66 11.00 12.53
C CYS A 20 -7.11 10.74 12.13
N LYS A 21 -7.67 11.63 11.30
CA LYS A 21 -9.03 11.45 10.75
C LYS A 21 -9.15 10.20 9.85
N GLN A 22 -8.07 9.81 9.19
CA GLN A 22 -8.01 8.65 8.30
C GLN A 22 -6.59 8.09 8.30
N VAL A 23 -6.48 6.77 8.25
CA VAL A 23 -5.24 6.00 8.16
C VAL A 23 -5.36 5.08 6.94
N ALA A 24 -4.37 5.09 6.07
CA ALA A 24 -4.25 4.13 4.98
C ALA A 24 -3.02 3.24 5.24
N ILE A 25 -3.20 1.93 5.21
CA ILE A 25 -2.11 0.95 5.27
C ILE A 25 -1.89 0.41 3.85
N ILE A 26 -0.69 0.60 3.33
CA ILE A 26 -0.22 0.03 2.07
C ILE A 26 0.60 -1.21 2.36
N ALA A 27 -0.09 -2.35 2.40
CA ALA A 27 0.50 -3.65 2.68
C ALA A 27 1.07 -4.27 1.39
N TYR A 28 2.19 -4.98 1.52
CA TYR A 28 2.83 -5.70 0.42
C TYR A 28 3.71 -6.83 0.95
N GLY A 29 4.05 -7.77 0.06
CA GLY A 29 4.86 -8.94 0.39
C GLY A 29 4.03 -10.18 0.75
N SER A 30 4.71 -11.31 0.95
CA SER A 30 4.09 -12.62 1.14
C SER A 30 3.40 -12.80 2.50
N SER A 31 3.76 -11.98 3.50
CA SER A 31 3.20 -12.07 4.86
C SER A 31 1.87 -11.35 5.04
N VAL A 32 1.39 -10.60 4.04
CA VAL A 32 0.20 -9.73 4.18
C VAL A 32 -1.04 -10.51 4.58
N ASP A 33 -1.30 -11.65 3.93
CA ASP A 33 -2.49 -12.46 4.21
C ASP A 33 -2.51 -12.99 5.65
N GLU A 34 -1.36 -13.48 6.13
CA GLU A 34 -1.23 -13.97 7.50
C GLU A 34 -1.32 -12.83 8.51
N TRP A 35 -0.65 -11.72 8.23
CA TRP A 35 -0.72 -10.51 9.04
C TRP A 35 -2.18 -10.04 9.15
N TYR A 36 -2.89 -9.86 8.04
CA TYR A 36 -4.26 -9.36 8.07
C TYR A 36 -5.23 -10.33 8.78
N LYS A 37 -5.00 -11.65 8.68
CA LYS A 37 -5.78 -12.65 9.44
C LYS A 37 -5.57 -12.51 10.95
N ARG A 38 -4.34 -12.30 11.42
CA ARG A 38 -4.00 -12.23 12.84
C ARG A 38 -4.42 -10.91 13.52
N ASN A 39 -4.51 -9.81 12.77
CA ASN A 39 -4.75 -8.47 13.32
C ASN A 39 -6.25 -8.11 13.36
N SER A 40 -7.03 -8.77 14.20
CA SER A 40 -8.49 -8.56 14.30
C SER A 40 -8.86 -7.15 14.78
N LYS A 41 -8.00 -6.46 15.54
CA LYS A 41 -8.31 -5.12 16.03
C LYS A 41 -8.23 -4.07 14.94
N ILE A 42 -7.35 -4.23 13.95
CA ILE A 42 -7.27 -3.32 12.80
C ILE A 42 -8.61 -3.30 12.05
N LYS A 43 -9.25 -4.47 11.91
CA LYS A 43 -10.58 -4.65 11.29
C LYS A 43 -11.72 -3.93 12.02
N SER A 44 -11.53 -3.61 13.29
CA SER A 44 -12.52 -2.88 14.08
C SER A 44 -12.39 -1.36 13.98
N LEU A 45 -11.33 -0.84 13.34
CA LEU A 45 -11.07 0.60 13.26
C LEU A 45 -11.73 1.21 12.02
N ASN A 46 -12.77 2.03 12.25
CA ASN A 46 -13.66 2.57 11.23
C ASN A 46 -12.99 3.61 10.30
N ASN A 47 -11.83 4.14 10.71
CA ASN A 47 -11.07 5.15 9.99
C ASN A 47 -9.75 4.62 9.41
N VAL A 48 -9.61 3.29 9.35
CA VAL A 48 -8.45 2.62 8.75
C VAL A 48 -8.90 1.94 7.47
N GLU A 49 -8.16 2.18 6.39
CA GLU A 49 -8.27 1.47 5.13
C GLU A 49 -7.01 0.63 4.94
N VAL A 50 -7.17 -0.57 4.39
CA VAL A 50 -6.05 -1.49 4.13
C VAL A 50 -6.05 -1.85 2.66
N TRP A 51 -4.96 -1.49 1.99
CA TRP A 51 -4.74 -1.74 0.57
C TRP A 51 -3.53 -2.64 0.42
N GLN A 52 -3.65 -3.69 -0.39
CA GLN A 52 -2.58 -4.61 -0.70
C GLN A 52 -2.08 -4.40 -2.13
N LEU A 53 -0.78 -4.19 -2.29
CA LEU A 53 -0.12 -4.25 -3.60
C LEU A 53 0.11 -5.70 -4.01
N SER A 54 -0.13 -6.01 -5.29
CA SER A 54 0.22 -7.32 -5.85
C SER A 54 1.74 -7.51 -5.86
N ALA A 55 2.18 -8.77 -5.81
CA ALA A 55 3.60 -9.10 -5.91
C ALA A 55 4.19 -8.61 -7.25
N ALA A 56 3.43 -8.75 -8.34
CA ALA A 56 3.80 -8.28 -9.67
C ALA A 56 4.02 -6.76 -9.68
N SER A 57 3.15 -5.99 -9.03
CA SER A 57 3.34 -4.53 -8.92
C SER A 57 4.60 -4.19 -8.14
N THR A 58 4.88 -4.85 -7.01
CA THR A 58 6.11 -4.55 -6.25
C THR A 58 7.39 -4.88 -7.02
N GLU A 59 7.39 -5.97 -7.79
CA GLU A 59 8.52 -6.36 -8.64
C GLU A 59 8.72 -5.35 -9.78
N ALA A 60 7.64 -4.95 -10.45
CA ALA A 60 7.70 -3.95 -11.52
C ALA A 60 8.15 -2.57 -11.01
N ILE A 61 7.68 -2.13 -9.83
CA ILE A 61 8.13 -0.88 -9.20
C ILE A 61 9.61 -0.91 -8.87
N GLN A 62 10.15 -2.07 -8.44
CA GLN A 62 11.58 -2.20 -8.16
C GLN A 62 12.42 -1.90 -9.41
N ALA A 63 11.96 -2.28 -10.60
CA ALA A 63 12.65 -1.99 -11.86
C ALA A 63 12.67 -0.50 -12.23
N LEU A 64 11.82 0.34 -11.62
CA LEU A 64 11.79 1.79 -11.79
C LEU A 64 12.78 2.53 -10.89
N CYS A 65 13.39 1.84 -9.92
CA CYS A 65 14.24 2.48 -8.92
C CYS A 65 15.60 2.88 -9.49
N GLU A 66 15.85 4.19 -9.55
CA GLU A 66 17.10 4.79 -10.00
C GLU A 66 17.63 5.80 -8.97
N ARG A 67 18.92 6.19 -9.09
CA ARG A 67 19.52 7.20 -8.19
C ARG A 67 18.82 8.56 -8.30
N THR A 68 18.38 8.91 -9.51
CA THR A 68 17.54 10.08 -9.79
C THR A 68 16.38 9.58 -10.63
N MET A 69 15.14 9.80 -10.18
CA MET A 69 13.96 9.29 -10.87
C MET A 69 13.07 10.45 -11.33
N GLN A 70 12.66 10.41 -12.59
CA GLN A 70 11.50 11.15 -13.09
C GLN A 70 10.39 10.12 -13.30
N LEU A 71 9.29 10.28 -12.57
CA LEU A 71 8.17 9.34 -12.62
C LEU A 71 6.90 10.06 -13.04
N GLN A 72 6.21 9.50 -14.02
CA GLN A 72 4.88 9.90 -14.41
C GLN A 72 3.87 8.85 -13.94
N LEU A 73 2.87 9.28 -13.18
CA LEU A 73 1.75 8.44 -12.80
C LEU A 73 0.56 8.76 -13.71
N ASN A 74 0.15 7.78 -14.51
CA ASN A 74 -1.09 7.84 -15.29
C ASN A 74 -2.19 7.08 -14.55
N VAL A 75 -3.35 7.70 -14.41
CA VAL A 75 -4.56 7.08 -13.84
C VAL A 75 -5.67 7.18 -14.89
N MET A 76 -6.12 6.04 -15.40
CA MET A 76 -7.13 5.96 -16.47
C MET A 76 -8.08 4.80 -16.16
N ASP A 77 -9.38 5.08 -16.12
CA ASP A 77 -10.43 4.09 -15.85
C ASP A 77 -10.19 3.21 -14.60
N GLY A 78 -9.52 3.78 -13.59
CA GLY A 78 -9.17 3.09 -12.34
C GLY A 78 -7.88 2.28 -12.40
N GLU A 79 -7.26 2.15 -13.58
CA GLU A 79 -5.94 1.55 -13.76
C GLU A 79 -4.84 2.59 -13.53
N TRP A 80 -3.78 2.17 -12.85
CA TRP A 80 -2.66 3.02 -12.48
C TRP A 80 -1.41 2.48 -13.18
N THR A 81 -0.74 3.33 -13.95
CA THR A 81 0.52 3.01 -14.60
C THR A 81 1.57 4.02 -14.18
N LEU A 82 2.61 3.55 -13.49
CA LEU A 82 3.77 4.35 -13.14
C LEU A 82 4.84 4.17 -14.21
N ILE A 83 5.30 5.26 -14.79
CA ILE A 83 6.23 5.26 -15.92
C ILE A 83 7.51 5.98 -15.48
N GLY A 84 8.65 5.32 -15.68
CA GLY A 84 9.97 5.92 -15.53
C GLY A 84 10.70 5.97 -16.86
N ASP A 85 12.00 6.28 -16.83
CA ASP A 85 12.79 6.48 -18.04
C ASP A 85 13.07 5.17 -18.80
N GLN A 86 13.28 4.06 -18.07
CA GLN A 86 13.67 2.77 -18.65
C GLN A 86 12.61 1.65 -18.50
N ALA A 87 11.58 1.87 -17.69
CA ALA A 87 10.57 0.86 -17.39
C ALA A 87 9.21 1.50 -17.07
N GLN A 88 8.19 0.66 -16.95
CA GLN A 88 6.86 1.03 -16.45
C GLN A 88 6.33 -0.07 -15.53
N ALA A 89 5.49 0.30 -14.57
CA ALA A 89 4.84 -0.61 -13.64
C ALA A 89 3.33 -0.38 -13.65
N GLN A 90 2.57 -1.44 -13.94
CA GLN A 90 1.14 -1.45 -13.70
C GLN A 90 0.89 -1.74 -12.22
N ILE A 91 0.07 -0.89 -11.60
CA ILE A 91 -0.18 -0.95 -10.16
C ILE A 91 -1.54 -1.58 -9.91
N GLU A 92 -1.50 -2.76 -9.32
CA GLU A 92 -2.65 -3.58 -8.99
C GLU A 92 -2.83 -3.54 -7.47
N TRP A 93 -4.01 -3.11 -7.06
CA TRP A 93 -4.39 -2.98 -5.67
C TRP A 93 -5.58 -3.88 -5.35
N THR A 94 -5.55 -4.49 -4.18
CA THR A 94 -6.72 -5.14 -3.57
C THR A 94 -7.07 -4.41 -2.28
N GLN A 95 -8.30 -3.92 -2.16
CA GLN A 95 -8.79 -3.36 -0.90
C GLN A 95 -9.20 -4.50 0.05
N LEU A 96 -8.54 -4.57 1.20
CA LEU A 96 -8.83 -5.55 2.26
C LEU A 96 -9.81 -5.01 3.31
N GLN A 97 -9.88 -3.69 3.48
CA GLN A 97 -10.73 -2.95 4.42
C GLN A 97 -11.04 -1.55 3.90
#